data_AF-A0A7V3W1R7-F1
#
_entry.id   AF-A0A7V3W1R7-F1
#
_cell.length_a   1.000
_cell.length_b   1.000
_cell.length_c   1.000
_cell.angle_alpha   90.00
_cell.angle_beta   90.00
_cell.angle_gamma   90.00
#
_symmetry.space_group_name_H-M   'P 1'
#
loop_
_entity.id
_entity.type
_entity.pdbx_description
1 polymer ?
#
loop_
_entity_poly.entity_id
_entity_poly.type
_entity_poly.pdbx_seq_one_letter_code
_entity_poly.pdbx_strand_id
1 'polypeptide(L)'
;MICVSLKPRDTRDALEQMRSVFGKADLVELRLDMMERWDLGRLIGEKRLPIVVTLRKKGEGGGFQGDDSERLAILKEAVKLGADFLDLEM
;
A
#
# COMPACT_ATOMS: atom_id res chain seq x y z
N MET A 1 1.25 6.31 18.18
CA MET A 1 1.03 6.22 16.73
C MET A 1 0.26 4.95 16.43
N ILE A 2 -0.88 5.04 15.77
CA ILE A 2 -1.79 3.95 15.39
C ILE A 2 -1.76 3.82 13.87
N CYS A 3 -1.24 2.70 13.39
CA CYS A 3 -1.31 2.31 11.98
C CYS A 3 -2.47 1.35 11.76
N VAL A 4 -3.28 1.58 10.73
CA VAL A 4 -4.35 0.65 10.33
C VAL A 4 -4.00 0.01 9.00
N SER A 5 -3.90 -1.32 8.99
CA SER A 5 -3.68 -2.12 7.77
C SER A 5 -4.95 -2.27 6.97
N LEU A 6 -4.93 -1.78 5.73
CA LEU A 6 -6.02 -1.87 4.78
C LEU A 6 -5.78 -3.04 3.83
N LYS A 7 -6.82 -3.84 3.60
CA LYS A 7 -6.82 -4.95 2.62
C LYS A 7 -7.91 -4.71 1.56
N PRO A 8 -7.78 -3.64 0.75
CA PRO A 8 -8.77 -3.34 -0.27
C PRO A 8 -8.67 -4.30 -1.44
N ARG A 9 -9.75 -4.42 -2.21
CA ARG A 9 -9.76 -5.21 -3.46
C ARG A 9 -9.15 -4.46 -4.63
N ASP A 10 -9.39 -3.15 -4.73
CA ASP A 10 -8.90 -2.29 -5.80
C ASP A 10 -8.73 -0.83 -5.36
N THR A 11 -8.27 0.05 -6.27
CA THR A 11 -8.05 1.48 -5.98
C THR A 11 -9.27 2.18 -5.39
N ARG A 12 -10.48 1.87 -5.86
CA ARG A 12 -11.69 2.54 -5.38
C ARG A 12 -11.95 2.16 -3.92
N ASP A 13 -11.90 0.87 -3.63
CA ASP A 13 -12.07 0.32 -2.28
C ASP A 13 -11.00 0.86 -1.32
N ALA A 14 -9.74 0.94 -1.77
CA ALA A 14 -8.65 1.52 -0.99
C ALA A 14 -8.93 2.97 -0.57
N LEU A 15 -9.37 3.81 -1.51
CA LEU A 15 -9.71 5.21 -1.24
C LEU A 15 -10.90 5.34 -0.28
N GLU A 16 -11.91 4.47 -0.40
CA GLU A 16 -13.04 4.41 0.52
C GLU A 16 -12.60 4.03 1.93
N GLN A 17 -11.78 2.98 2.06
CA GLN A 17 -11.25 2.53 3.34
C GLN A 17 -10.36 3.60 4.00
N MET A 18 -9.44 4.22 3.25
CA MET A 18 -8.61 5.33 3.74
C MET A 18 -9.45 6.49 4.26
N ARG A 19 -10.55 6.84 3.57
CA ARG A 19 -11.50 7.86 4.06
C ARG A 19 -12.19 7.45 5.37
N SER A 20 -12.57 6.18 5.51
CA SER A 20 -13.31 5.68 6.68
C SER A 20 -12.50 5.67 7.99
N VAL A 21 -11.16 5.62 7.87
CA VAL A 21 -10.22 5.63 9.00
C VAL A 21 -9.61 7.00 9.25
N PHE A 22 -9.93 8.00 8.43
CA PHE A 22 -9.49 9.38 8.64
C PHE A 22 -9.97 9.91 10.00
N GLY A 23 -9.06 10.47 10.78
CA GLY A 23 -9.32 10.92 12.15
C GLY A 23 -9.34 9.82 13.21
N LYS A 24 -9.15 8.54 12.83
CA LYS A 24 -9.05 7.39 13.75
C LYS A 24 -7.66 6.73 13.74
N ALA A 25 -6.86 6.99 12.71
CA ALA A 25 -5.52 6.44 12.53
C ALA A 25 -4.52 7.57 12.29
N ASP A 26 -3.28 7.37 12.73
CA ASP A 26 -2.17 8.29 12.47
C ASP A 26 -1.54 8.06 11.09
N LEU A 27 -1.61 6.83 10.59
CA LEU A 27 -1.18 6.41 9.26
C LEU A 27 -1.91 5.14 8.82
N VAL A 28 -1.82 4.80 7.54
CA VAL A 28 -2.41 3.59 6.98
C VAL A 28 -1.34 2.74 6.31
N GLU A 29 -1.42 1.42 6.48
CA GLU A 29 -0.66 0.48 5.67
C GLU A 29 -1.54 0.00 4.52
N LEU A 30 -1.09 0.23 3.29
CA LEU A 30 -1.78 -0.21 2.10
C LEU A 30 -1.17 -1.53 1.60
N ARG A 31 -1.90 -2.62 1.80
CA ARG A 31 -1.49 -3.98 1.38
C ARG A 31 -1.80 -4.20 -0.10
N LEU A 32 -0.90 -3.75 -0.97
CA LEU A 32 -1.01 -3.94 -2.42
C LEU A 32 -1.04 -5.43 -2.79
N ASP A 33 -0.34 -6.27 -2.03
CA ASP A 33 -0.30 -7.71 -2.25
C ASP A 33 -1.66 -8.41 -2.07
N MET A 34 -2.66 -7.71 -1.53
CA MET A 34 -4.02 -8.22 -1.35
C MET A 34 -5.02 -7.63 -2.35
N MET A 35 -4.56 -6.76 -3.26
CA MET A 35 -5.37 -6.10 -4.28
C MET A 35 -5.31 -6.87 -5.60
N GLU A 36 -6.42 -6.90 -6.33
CA GLU A 36 -6.47 -7.48 -7.69
C GLU A 36 -5.80 -6.55 -8.71
N ARG A 37 -5.96 -5.24 -8.52
CA ARG A 37 -5.43 -4.18 -9.38
C ARG A 37 -5.33 -2.89 -8.59
N TRP A 38 -4.37 -2.05 -8.93
CA TRP A 38 -4.18 -0.75 -8.29
C TRP A 38 -3.64 0.29 -9.26
N ASP A 39 -3.82 1.56 -8.87
CA ASP A 39 -3.24 2.73 -9.53
C ASP A 39 -2.47 3.49 -8.44
N LEU A 40 -1.15 3.32 -8.42
CA LEU A 40 -0.29 3.93 -7.39
C LEU A 40 -0.38 5.45 -7.41
N GLY A 41 -0.40 6.06 -8.60
CA GLY A 41 -0.44 7.52 -8.74
C GLY A 41 -1.69 8.10 -8.08
N ARG A 42 -2.83 7.43 -8.29
CA ARG A 42 -4.09 7.82 -7.66
C ARG A 42 -4.11 7.57 -6.15
N LEU A 43 -3.66 6.40 -5.70
CA LEU A 43 -3.62 6.03 -4.28
C LEU A 43 -2.77 7.00 -3.46
N ILE A 44 -1.58 7.30 -3.96
CA ILE A 44 -0.60 8.16 -3.30
C ILE A 44 -1.01 9.64 -3.45
N GLY A 45 -1.50 10.04 -4.63
CA GLY A 45 -1.92 11.42 -4.89
C GLY A 45 -3.17 11.87 -4.12
N GLU A 46 -4.07 10.94 -3.78
CA GLU A 46 -5.29 11.24 -3.01
C GLU A 46 -5.14 10.97 -1.50
N LYS A 47 -3.94 10.61 -1.03
CA LYS A 47 -3.71 10.28 0.39
C LYS A 47 -4.04 11.48 1.30
N ARG A 48 -4.73 11.20 2.42
CA ARG A 48 -5.04 12.20 3.47
C ARG A 48 -4.30 11.96 4.79
N LEU A 49 -3.66 10.81 4.91
CA LEU A 49 -2.79 10.42 6.01
C LEU A 49 -1.48 9.91 5.40
N PRO A 50 -0.38 9.89 6.17
CA PRO A 50 0.80 9.15 5.77
C PRO A 50 0.46 7.70 5.42
N ILE A 51 1.10 7.18 4.38
CA ILE A 51 0.89 5.82 3.90
C ILE A 51 2.18 5.01 4.01
N VAL A 52 2.03 3.76 4.46
CA VAL A 52 3.03 2.70 4.29
C VAL A 52 2.59 1.86 3.10
N VAL A 53 3.41 1.81 2.05
CA VAL A 53 3.15 0.93 0.91
C VAL A 53 3.81 -0.42 1.18
N THR A 54 2.98 -1.47 1.22
CA THR A 54 3.43 -2.84 1.47
C THR A 54 3.07 -3.71 0.27
N LEU A 55 4.08 -4.42 -0.24
CA LEU A 55 3.91 -5.43 -1.29
C LEU A 55 4.59 -6.72 -0.82
N ARG A 56 3.87 -7.47 0.01
CA ARG A 56 4.42 -8.62 0.73
C ARG A 56 4.41 -9.90 -0.11
N LYS A 57 5.54 -10.61 -0.16
CA LYS A 57 5.67 -11.86 -0.93
C LYS A 57 4.82 -13.00 -0.37
N LYS A 58 4.37 -13.90 -1.24
CA LYS A 58 3.65 -15.13 -0.85
C LYS A 58 4.46 -16.04 0.08
N GLY A 59 5.77 -16.16 -0.15
CA GLY A 59 6.68 -16.92 0.72
C GLY A 59 6.77 -16.38 2.16
N GLU A 60 6.30 -15.16 2.39
CA GLU A 60 6.39 -14.45 3.67
C GLU A 60 5.00 -14.13 4.25
N GLY A 61 3.95 -14.81 3.76
CA GLY A 61 2.57 -14.66 4.22
C GLY A 61 1.80 -13.51 3.59
N GLY A 62 2.32 -12.91 2.50
CA GLY A 62 1.61 -11.96 1.65
C GLY A 62 0.91 -12.62 0.46
N GLY A 63 0.44 -11.80 -0.48
CA GLY A 63 -0.23 -12.26 -1.71
C GLY A 63 0.55 -12.03 -3.00
N PHE A 64 1.71 -11.37 -2.95
CA PHE A 64 2.49 -11.08 -4.15
C PHE A 64 3.20 -12.34 -4.67
N GLN A 65 2.99 -12.67 -5.94
CA GLN A 65 3.50 -13.88 -6.59
C GLN A 65 4.58 -13.61 -7.64
N GLY A 66 4.89 -12.34 -7.92
CA GLY A 66 5.98 -11.95 -8.82
C GLY A 66 7.35 -12.14 -8.17
N ASP A 67 8.39 -11.86 -8.93
CA ASP A 67 9.77 -11.94 -8.43
C ASP A 67 10.21 -10.67 -7.67
N ASP A 68 11.37 -10.74 -7.03
CA ASP A 68 11.90 -9.63 -6.24
C ASP A 68 12.23 -8.38 -7.06
N SER A 69 12.58 -8.55 -8.34
CA SER A 69 12.87 -7.42 -9.23
C SER A 69 11.59 -6.68 -9.59
N GLU A 70 10.53 -7.40 -9.92
CA GLU A 70 9.19 -6.85 -10.16
C GLU A 70 8.67 -6.14 -8.90
N ARG A 71 8.78 -6.79 -7.74
CA ARG A 71 8.38 -6.22 -6.44
C ARG A 71 9.09 -4.90 -6.17
N LEU A 72 10.42 -4.90 -6.33
CA LEU A 72 11.24 -3.72 -6.06
C LEU A 72 10.99 -2.61 -7.08
N ALA A 73 10.68 -2.95 -8.34
CA ALA A 73 10.30 -1.96 -9.35
C ALA A 73 9.01 -1.21 -8.95
N ILE A 74 7.99 -1.94 -8.49
CA ILE A 74 6.72 -1.37 -8.01
C ILE A 74 6.96 -0.48 -6.77
N LEU A 75 7.75 -0.94 -5.82
CA LEU A 75 8.05 -0.15 -4.62
C LEU A 75 8.87 1.11 -4.95
N LYS A 76 9.82 1.02 -5.89
CA LYS A 76 10.56 2.19 -6.40
C LYS A 76 9.64 3.18 -7.11
N GLU A 77 8.61 2.72 -7.82
CA GLU A 77 7.58 3.58 -8.39
C GLU A 77 6.81 4.33 -7.29
N ALA A 78 6.42 3.64 -6.23
CA ALA A 78 5.77 4.27 -5.07
C ALA A 78 6.65 5.38 -4.44
N VAL A 79 7.97 5.20 -4.35
CA VAL A 79 8.90 6.27 -3.92
C VAL A 79 8.81 7.48 -4.84
N LYS A 80 8.89 7.28 -6.16
CA LYS A 80 8.85 8.37 -7.15
C LYS A 80 7.53 9.16 -7.09
N LEU A 81 6.44 8.48 -6.75
CA LEU A 81 5.11 9.06 -6.61
C LEU A 81 4.89 9.75 -5.25
N GLY A 82 5.82 9.61 -4.29
CA GLY A 82 5.78 10.29 -3.00
C GLY A 82 5.11 9.50 -1.88
N ALA A 83 5.25 8.17 -1.86
CA ALA A 83 4.92 7.37 -0.68
C ALA A 83 5.74 7.83 0.55
N ASP A 84 5.11 7.85 1.74
CA ASP A 84 5.79 8.32 2.96
C ASP A 84 6.72 7.24 3.53
N PHE A 85 6.27 5.99 3.45
CA PHE A 85 6.99 4.81 3.92
C PHE A 85 6.82 3.64 2.96
N LEU A 86 7.82 2.76 2.93
CA LEU A 86 7.76 1.46 2.27
C LEU A 86 8.00 0.36 3.30
N ASP A 87 7.30 -0.77 3.15
CA ASP A 87 7.63 -2.01 3.85
C ASP A 87 8.58 -2.86 2.98
N LEU A 88 9.76 -3.18 3.52
CA LEU A 88 10.80 -3.98 2.88
C LEU A 88 11.17 -5.15 3.79
N GLU A 89 11.15 -6.35 3.24
CA GLU A 89 11.51 -7.56 3.96
C GLU A 89 13.03 -7.80 3.89
N MET A 90 13.60 -8.44 4.93
CA MET A 90 15.03 -8.75 5.06
C MET A 90 15.40 -10.15 4.59
#